data_AF-A0A931GGA6-F1
#
_entry.id   AF-A0A931GGA6-F1
#
_cell.length_a   1.000
_cell.length_b   1.000
_cell.length_c   1.000
_cell.angle_alpha   90.00
_cell.angle_beta   90.00
_cell.angle_gamma   90.00
#
_symmetry.space_group_name_H-M   'P 1'
#
loop_
_entity.id
_entity.type
_entity.pdbx_description
1 polymer ?
#
loop_
_entity_poly.entity_id
_entity_poly.type
_entity_poly.pdbx_seq_one_letter_code
_entity_poly.pdbx_strand_id
1 'polypeptide(L)' 'MPEEDGTFRIVVAGTDAGLPNLLDTAGHPEGWILFRWLLADKPAMPDVERVPLEGLLQDHESAAPPRDPGDRGRR' A
#
# COMPACT_ATOMS: atom_id res chain seq x y z
N MET A 1 -5.87 -1.94 8.47
CA MET A 1 -5.61 -2.30 9.88
C MET A 1 -4.21 -2.91 9.96
N PRO A 2 -3.53 -2.89 11.12
CA PRO A 2 -2.33 -3.71 11.30
C PRO A 2 -2.67 -5.20 11.13
N GLU A 3 -1.66 -5.98 10.78
CA GLU A 3 -1.72 -7.44 10.78
C GLU A 3 -1.77 -7.97 12.23
N GLU A 4 -2.07 -9.27 12.41
CA GLU A 4 -2.17 -9.88 13.75
C GLU A 4 -0.88 -9.79 14.56
N ASP A 5 0.27 -9.79 13.90
CA ASP A 5 1.60 -9.65 14.52
C ASP A 5 1.98 -8.19 14.83
N GLY A 6 1.07 -7.25 14.59
CA GLY A 6 1.26 -5.81 14.81
C GLY A 6 2.07 -5.11 13.72
N THR A 7 2.46 -5.81 12.65
CA THR A 7 3.10 -5.19 11.49
C THR A 7 2.09 -4.47 10.62
N PHE A 8 2.58 -3.63 9.72
CA PHE A 8 1.78 -3.00 8.68
C PHE A 8 2.29 -3.42 7.31
N ARG A 9 1.37 -3.88 6.46
CA ARG A 9 1.64 -4.07 5.04
C ARG A 9 1.17 -2.86 4.24
N ILE A 10 2.04 -2.39 3.34
CA ILE A 10 1.74 -1.35 2.35
C ILE A 10 1.98 -1.96 0.98
N VAL A 11 1.00 -1.81 0.09
CA VAL A 11 1.07 -2.32 -1.28
C VAL A 11 1.31 -1.15 -2.21
N VAL A 12 2.22 -1.30 -3.17
CA VAL A 12 2.51 -0.29 -4.18
C VAL A 12 2.31 -0.94 -5.54
N ALA A 13 1.37 -0.45 -6.34
CA ALA A 13 1.03 -1.06 -7.61
C ALA A 13 0.52 0.00 -8.60
N GLY A 14 0.71 -0.24 -9.90
CA GLY A 14 0.16 0.63 -10.95
C GLY A 14 -1.32 0.37 -11.27
N THR A 15 -2.00 -0.43 -10.47
CA THR A 15 -3.42 -0.75 -10.63
C THR A 15 -4.04 -0.87 -9.25
N ASP A 16 -5.12 -0.11 -9.01
CA ASP A 16 -5.90 -0.24 -7.78
C ASP A 16 -6.66 -1.57 -7.80
N ALA A 17 -6.22 -2.49 -6.95
CA ALA A 17 -6.78 -3.83 -6.80
C ALA A 17 -7.73 -3.95 -5.60
N GLY A 18 -8.07 -2.83 -4.93
CA GLY A 18 -8.91 -2.84 -3.72
C GLY A 18 -8.21 -3.37 -2.47
N LEU A 19 -6.89 -3.57 -2.52
CA LEU A 19 -6.10 -4.02 -1.38
C LEU A 19 -6.02 -2.92 -0.30
N PRO A 20 -6.11 -3.29 1.00
CA PRO A 20 -5.85 -2.35 2.08
C PRO A 20 -4.48 -1.69 1.93
N ASN A 21 -4.38 -0.40 2.28
CA ASN A 21 -3.13 0.37 2.26
C ASN A 21 -2.41 0.39 0.89
N LEU A 22 -3.14 0.19 -0.21
CA LEU A 22 -2.57 0.31 -1.55
C LEU A 22 -2.31 1.77 -1.92
N LEU A 23 -1.09 2.00 -2.43
CA LEU A 23 -0.63 3.23 -3.06
C LEU A 23 -0.55 3.00 -4.57
N ASP A 24 -1.41 3.68 -5.33
CA ASP A 24 -1.39 3.66 -6.79
C ASP A 24 -0.18 4.47 -7.30
N THR A 25 0.62 3.89 -8.18
CA THR A 25 1.74 4.61 -8.81
C THR A 25 1.30 5.67 -9.80
N ALA A 26 0.01 5.75 -10.13
CA ALA A 26 -0.59 6.72 -11.04
C ALA A 26 0.08 6.74 -12.43
N GLY A 27 0.51 5.57 -12.91
CA GLY A 27 1.19 5.41 -14.19
C GLY A 27 2.69 5.73 -14.17
N HIS A 28 3.27 6.10 -13.02
CA HIS A 28 4.71 6.29 -12.89
C HIS A 28 5.43 4.93 -12.74
N PRO A 29 6.39 4.60 -13.63
CA PRO A 29 7.13 3.33 -13.56
C PRO A 29 8.25 3.34 -12.50
N GLU A 30 8.65 4.53 -12.05
CA GLU A 30 9.69 4.74 -11.04
C GLU A 30 9.41 5.99 -10.21
N GLY A 31 9.98 6.03 -9.00
CA GLY A 31 9.79 7.11 -8.05
C GLY A 31 10.33 6.76 -6.67
N TRP A 32 9.94 7.54 -5.67
CA TRP A 32 10.37 7.37 -4.28
C TRP A 32 9.19 7.27 -3.35
N ILE A 33 9.31 6.41 -2.34
CA ILE A 33 8.42 6.36 -1.18
C ILE A 33 9.19 6.86 0.03
N LEU A 34 8.56 7.76 0.78
CA LEU A 34 9.13 8.31 2.00
C LEU A 34 8.26 7.91 3.19
N PHE A 35 8.87 7.25 4.15
CA PHE A 35 8.28 6.99 5.46
C PHE A 35 8.61 8.14 6.41
N ARG A 36 7.61 8.59 7.17
CA ARG A 36 7.78 9.61 8.19
C ARG A 36 7.31 9.07 9.53
N TRP A 37 8.25 8.99 10.45
CA TRP A 37 8.00 8.62 11.84
C TRP A 37 7.99 9.90 12.68
N LEU A 38 6.82 10.26 13.21
CA LEU A 38 6.68 11.41 14.08
C LEU A 38 6.78 10.95 15.52
N LEU A 39 7.76 11.47 16.26
CA LEU A 39 7.97 11.18 17.69
C LEU A 39 8.23 9.70 18.02
N ALA A 40 8.75 8.92 17.06
CA ALA A 40 9.12 7.54 17.31
C ALA A 40 10.47 7.47 18.04
N ASP A 41 10.52 6.79 19.18
CA ASP A 41 11.77 6.51 19.88
C ASP A 41 12.71 5.62 19.05
N LYS A 42 12.12 4.70 18.27
CA LYS A 42 12.83 3.77 17.39
C LYS A 42 12.08 3.62 16.06
N PRO A 43 12.41 4.44 15.05
CA PRO A 43 11.82 4.28 13.73
C PRO A 43 12.26 2.97 13.08
N ALA A 44 11.32 2.24 12.48
CA ALA A 44 11.61 1.04 11.72
C ALA A 44 11.88 1.40 10.25
N MET A 45 12.87 0.75 9.65
CA MET A 45 12.98 0.71 8.19
C MET A 45 12.14 -0.46 7.70
N PRO A 46 11.19 -0.27 6.76
CA PRO A 46 10.44 -1.37 6.20
C PRO A 46 11.34 -2.26 5.34
N ASP A 47 11.09 -3.56 5.41
CA ASP A 47 11.55 -4.49 4.40
C ASP A 47 10.70 -4.33 3.14
N VAL A 48 11.32 -4.54 1.97
CA VAL A 48 10.67 -4.35 0.68
C VAL A 48 10.94 -5.57 -0.20
N GLU A 49 9.87 -6.10 -0.77
CA GLU A 49 9.93 -7.19 -1.73
C GLU A 49 9.03 -6.87 -2.92
N ARG A 50 9.49 -7.25 -4.13
CA ARG A 50 8.66 -7.19 -5.33
C ARG A 50 8.04 -8.56 -5.57
N VAL A 51 6.71 -8.60 -5.55
CA VAL A 51 5.92 -9.83 -5.76
C VAL A 51 4.87 -9.64 -6.87
N PRO A 52 4.32 -10.72 -7.45
CA PRO A 52 3.15 -10.64 -8.33
C PRO A 52 1.93 -10.11 -7.56
N LEU A 53 1.14 -9.23 -8.20
CA LEU A 53 -0.03 -8.62 -7.57
C LEU A 53 -1.15 -9.66 -7.32
N GLU A 54 -1.26 -10.64 -8.20
CA GLU A 54 -2.28 -11.70 -8.13
C GLU A 54 -2.14 -12.54 -6.86
N GLY A 55 -0.91 -12.77 -6.40
CA GLY A 55 -0.67 -13.51 -5.15
C GLY A 55 -1.18 -12.77 -3.92
N LEU A 56 -1.06 -11.43 -3.91
CA LEU A 56 -1.53 -10.61 -2.79
C LEU A 56 -3.05 -10.62 -2.64
N LEU A 57 -3.79 -10.71 -3.75
CA LEU A 57 -5.26 -10.75 -3.71
C LEU A 57 -5.81 -12.01 -3.04
N GLN A 58 -5.06 -13.12 -3.06
CA GLN A 58 -5.46 -14.39 -2.46
C GLN A 58 -5.31 -14.39 -0.94
N ASP A 59 -4.37 -13.60 -0.43
CA ASP A 59 -3.99 -13.59 0.99
C ASP A 59 -4.84 -12.64 1.86
N HIS A 60 -5.63 -11.74 1.26
CA HIS A 60 -6.34 -10.69 1.99
C HIS A 60 -7.84 -11.02 2.15
N GLU A 61 -8.27 -11.32 3.38
CA GLU A 61 -9.67 -11.68 3.71
C GLU A 61 -10.69 -10.52 3.64
N SER A 62 -10.26 -9.27 3.54
CA SER A 62 -11.19 -8.12 3.48
C SER A 62 -10.65 -7.00 2.58
N ALA A 63 -11.07 -6.99 1.33
CA ALA A 63 -10.94 -5.82 0.46
C ALA A 63 -11.79 -4.68 1.05
N ALA A 64 -11.17 -3.51 1.24
CA ALA A 64 -11.95 -2.30 1.42
C ALA A 64 -12.73 -2.04 0.12
N PRO A 65 -13.92 -1.42 0.15
CA PRO A 65 -14.63 -1.08 -1.08
C PRO A 65 -13.70 -0.25 -1.99
N PRO A 66 -13.64 -0.56 -3.31
CA PRO A 66 -12.81 0.16 -4.27
C PRO A 66 -13.05 1.66 -4.13
N ARG A 67 -11.97 2.45 -4.11
CA ARG A 67 -12.12 3.91 -4.08
C ARG A 67 -12.69 4.39 -5.41
N ASP A 68 -13.58 5.39 -5.36
CA ASP A 68 -14.21 5.94 -6.56
C ASP A 68 -13.14 6.52 -7.51
N PRO A 69 -13.10 6.07 -8.78
CA PRO A 69 -12.34 6.69 -9.86
C PRO A 69 -12.34 8.22 -9.91
N GLY A 70 -13.45 8.87 -9.52
CA GLY A 70 -13.64 10.31 -9.55
C GLY A 70 -12.83 11.11 -8.53
N ASP A 71 -12.31 10.45 -7.48
CA ASP A 71 -11.47 11.11 -6.47
C ASP A 71 -9.99 11.25 -6.92
N ARG A 72 -9.64 10.66 -8.08
CA ARG A 72 -8.29 10.68 -8.66
C ARG A 72 -7.90 12.01 -9.32
N GLY A 73 -8.82 12.97 -9.40
CA GLY A 73 -8.70 14.17 -10.24
C GLY A 73 -8.45 15.51 -9.54
N ARG A 74 -8.37 15.57 -8.21
CA ARG A 74 -8.08 16.84 -7.49
C ARG A 74 -6.59 16.92 -7.14
N ARG A 75 -5.81 17.48 -8.06
CA ARG A 75 -4.52 18.13 -7.75
C ARG A 75 -4.70 19.64 -7.83
#